data_AF-A0A537S9Z9-F1
#
_entry.id   AF-A0A537S9Z9-F1
#
_cell.length_a   1.000
_cell.length_b   1.000
_cell.length_c   1.000
_cell.angle_alpha   90.00
_cell.angle_beta   90.00
_cell.angle_gamma   90.00
#
_symmetry.space_group_name_H-M   'P 1'
#
loop_
_entity.id
_entity.type
_entity.pdbx_description
1 polymer ?
#
loop_
_entity_poly.entity_id
_entity_poly.type
_entity_poly.pdbx_seq_one_letter_code
_entity_poly.pdbx_strand_id
1 'polypeptide(L)'
;MYAKWTRDPSDNDTSLVDPNVLDGPKGQILDINDYLKPGGGGGGGGGGDGGAGFPNVSASAFVADQSSLDFRKNGFQVSDTAQNVSGVIDALNNDSSAIAITLTDGGVPTLSLKALQAVDTAALSKITNSHYAVAISDTAANVSANLDALNADRNLDAITLTDGGVPSLNLSAAQALVDTTALSKIANINFSIAISDTAADVSAAIDALETNSSVSSITLIDGGTPTLDLHVSQALNDTSALVKISNVAYAVQIDDTASSVLGDAAALSADAKIAGITVIDTATNIITNATALAANSQVTSLVVEDTIANITANAAMLSANPQIKSIIAIDTA
;
A
#
# COMPACT_ATOMS: atom_id res chain seq x y z
N MET A 1 26.65 27.05 68.23
CA MET A 1 26.02 27.24 69.55
C MET A 1 24.52 27.08 69.37
N TYR A 2 23.90 26.12 70.05
CA TYR A 2 22.45 25.90 69.96
C TYR A 2 21.71 27.03 70.67
N ALA A 3 20.90 27.81 69.94
CA ALA A 3 19.89 28.67 70.53
C ALA A 3 18.55 27.91 70.51
N LYS A 4 18.07 27.53 71.70
CA LYS A 4 16.72 26.99 71.92
C LYS A 4 15.69 28.08 71.63
N TRP A 5 14.74 27.79 70.73
CA TRP A 5 13.55 28.61 70.53
C TRP A 5 12.51 28.22 71.57
N THR A 6 12.03 29.17 72.37
CA THR A 6 10.82 29.00 73.17
C THR A 6 9.66 29.49 72.32
N ARG A 7 8.72 28.59 72.02
CA ARG A 7 7.50 28.89 71.26
C ARG A 7 6.50 29.55 72.20
N ASP A 8 5.91 30.66 71.78
CA ASP A 8 4.75 31.26 72.44
C ASP A 8 3.57 30.26 72.36
N PRO A 9 2.97 29.84 73.49
CA PRO A 9 1.88 28.87 73.49
C PRO A 9 0.57 29.38 72.86
N SER A 10 0.50 30.66 72.50
CA SER A 10 -0.70 31.27 71.92
C SER A 10 -0.70 31.40 70.39
N ASP A 11 0.37 30.96 69.71
CA ASP A 11 0.51 31.09 68.26
C ASP A 11 0.06 29.83 67.51
N ASN A 12 -1.13 29.92 66.90
CA ASN A 12 -1.79 28.86 66.13
C ASN A 12 -1.67 29.05 64.61
N ASP A 13 -0.67 29.80 64.14
CA ASP A 13 -0.36 29.91 62.70
C ASP A 13 0.53 28.74 62.25
N THR A 14 0.04 27.93 61.31
CA THR A 14 0.78 26.82 60.69
C THR A 14 1.37 27.16 59.32
N SER A 15 1.45 28.43 58.94
CA SER A 15 2.09 28.84 57.69
C SER A 15 3.57 29.20 57.89
N LEU A 16 4.44 28.19 57.87
CA LEU A 16 5.87 28.40 57.63
C LEU A 16 6.07 28.76 56.16
N VAL A 17 5.90 30.03 55.81
CA VAL A 17 6.33 30.55 54.51
C VAL A 17 7.80 30.94 54.62
N ASP A 18 8.67 30.19 53.95
CA ASP A 18 10.08 30.54 53.78
C ASP A 18 10.18 31.86 52.98
N PRO A 19 10.74 32.95 53.56
CA PRO A 19 10.82 34.23 52.88
C PRO A 19 11.85 34.29 51.74
N ASN A 20 12.52 33.19 51.38
CA ASN A 20 13.55 33.16 50.33
C ASN A 20 13.20 32.35 49.07
N VAL A 21 11.93 31.95 48.85
CA VAL A 21 11.52 31.29 47.60
C VAL A 21 10.80 32.26 46.66
N LEU A 22 11.46 33.34 46.24
CA LEU A 22 11.03 34.16 45.09
C LEU A 22 12.26 34.78 44.39
N ASP A 23 13.09 33.96 43.75
CA ASP A 23 14.06 34.48 42.76
C ASP A 23 14.26 33.53 41.57
N GLY A 24 13.14 33.01 41.04
CA GLY A 24 13.06 32.45 39.69
C GLY A 24 12.70 33.55 38.68
N PRO A 25 13.03 33.39 37.38
CA PRO A 25 12.72 34.39 36.38
C PRO A 25 11.21 34.69 36.41
N LYS A 26 10.87 35.96 36.67
CA LYS A 26 9.48 36.42 36.67
C LYS A 26 8.89 36.11 35.29
N GLY A 27 8.06 35.07 35.23
CA GLY A 27 7.20 34.84 34.07
C GLY A 27 6.41 36.11 33.79
N GLN A 28 6.18 36.41 32.52
CA GLN A 28 5.31 37.52 32.14
C GLN A 28 3.98 37.38 32.89
N ILE A 29 3.60 38.43 33.61
CA ILE A 29 2.24 38.54 34.13
C ILE A 29 1.36 38.63 32.89
N LEU A 30 0.68 37.53 32.58
CA LEU A 30 -0.34 37.50 31.52
C LEU A 30 -1.51 38.37 32.01
N ASP A 31 -1.61 39.59 31.50
CA ASP A 31 -2.78 40.44 31.72
C ASP A 31 -3.94 39.83 30.94
N ILE A 32 -5.02 39.48 31.64
CA ILE A 32 -6.22 38.92 31.02
C ILE A 32 -6.85 39.89 30.01
N ASN A 33 -6.54 41.20 30.12
CA ASN A 33 -6.98 42.23 29.20
C ASN A 33 -6.22 42.25 27.88
N ASP A 34 -5.01 41.67 27.80
CA ASP A 34 -4.28 41.51 26.53
C ASP A 34 -4.92 40.45 25.62
N TYR A 35 -5.66 39.51 26.22
CA TYR A 35 -6.46 38.49 25.53
C TYR A 35 -7.91 38.92 25.25
N LEU A 36 -8.35 40.03 25.83
CA LEU A 36 -9.66 40.63 25.58
C LEU A 36 -9.49 41.91 24.75
N LYS A 37 -8.93 41.80 23.54
CA LYS A 37 -9.10 42.90 22.58
C LYS A 37 -10.54 42.86 22.05
N PRO A 38 -11.40 43.87 22.33
CA PRO A 38 -12.60 44.03 21.54
C PRO A 38 -12.16 44.31 20.10
N GLY A 39 -12.69 43.53 19.15
CA GLY A 39 -12.42 43.71 17.73
C GLY A 39 -12.59 45.17 17.34
N GLY A 40 -11.52 45.76 16.80
CA GLY A 40 -11.53 47.10 16.25
C GLY A 40 -12.55 47.17 15.13
N GLY A 41 -13.57 48.00 15.33
CA GLY A 41 -14.70 48.17 14.43
C GLY A 41 -14.33 48.74 13.05
N GLY A 42 -14.90 48.13 12.02
CA GLY A 42 -15.38 48.78 10.80
C GLY A 42 -16.86 48.41 10.68
N GLY A 43 -17.75 49.39 10.81
CA GLY A 43 -19.14 49.18 11.24
C GLY A 43 -20.10 48.59 10.21
N GLY A 44 -21.16 47.97 10.74
CA GLY A 44 -22.50 48.03 10.15
C GLY A 44 -23.30 46.73 10.13
N GLY A 45 -24.18 46.52 11.12
CA GLY A 45 -25.47 45.87 10.88
C GLY A 45 -25.78 44.53 11.56
N GLY A 46 -25.96 44.56 12.89
CA GLY A 46 -27.13 44.00 13.58
C GLY A 46 -27.54 42.52 13.41
N GLY A 47 -27.35 41.75 14.49
CA GLY A 47 -28.40 40.91 15.08
C GLY A 47 -28.29 39.41 14.84
N GLY A 48 -27.96 38.64 15.88
CA GLY A 48 -28.19 37.19 15.86
C GLY A 48 -27.34 36.33 16.78
N ASP A 49 -27.18 36.71 18.05
CA ASP A 49 -26.63 35.89 19.13
C ASP A 49 -27.65 34.77 19.43
N GLY A 50 -27.60 33.70 18.65
CA GLY A 50 -28.62 32.65 18.67
C GLY A 50 -28.23 31.42 17.85
N GLY A 51 -27.14 30.76 18.23
CA GLY A 51 -26.76 29.45 17.71
C GLY A 51 -25.34 29.09 18.15
N ALA A 52 -25.18 28.01 18.90
CA ALA A 52 -23.89 27.48 19.34
C ALA A 52 -23.09 26.92 18.15
N GLY A 53 -22.64 27.78 17.25
CA GLY A 53 -21.76 27.45 16.14
C GLY A 53 -20.31 27.50 16.57
N PHE A 54 -19.56 26.44 16.30
CA PHE A 54 -18.11 26.44 16.49
C PHE A 54 -17.47 27.52 15.59
N PRO A 55 -16.40 28.21 16.04
CA PRO A 55 -15.79 29.28 15.27
C PRO A 55 -15.28 28.75 13.93
N ASN A 56 -15.60 29.47 12.85
CA ASN A 56 -15.13 29.17 11.52
C ASN A 56 -13.87 29.97 11.21
N VAL A 57 -12.77 29.32 10.82
CA VAL A 57 -11.49 29.95 10.51
C VAL A 57 -10.99 29.56 9.12
N SER A 58 -10.24 30.45 8.46
CA SER A 58 -9.53 30.12 7.23
C SER A 58 -8.34 29.19 7.53
N ALA A 59 -7.82 28.51 6.50
CA ALA A 59 -6.60 27.71 6.61
C ALA A 59 -5.39 28.56 7.05
N SER A 60 -5.33 29.82 6.58
CA SER A 60 -4.29 30.77 6.98
C SER A 60 -4.39 31.18 8.46
N ALA A 61 -5.59 31.40 8.97
CA ALA A 61 -5.82 31.73 10.38
C ALA A 61 -5.54 30.53 11.29
N PHE A 62 -5.86 29.31 10.83
CA PHE A 62 -5.50 28.07 11.51
C PHE A 62 -3.98 28.00 11.77
N VAL A 63 -3.16 28.20 10.74
CA VAL A 63 -1.69 28.16 10.88
C VAL A 63 -1.16 29.31 11.73
N ALA A 64 -1.73 30.50 11.61
CA ALA A 64 -1.26 31.68 12.33
C ALA A 64 -1.56 31.63 13.85
N ASP A 65 -2.71 31.08 14.24
CA ASP A 65 -3.24 31.21 15.60
C ASP A 65 -3.44 29.85 16.31
N GLN A 66 -2.77 28.78 15.85
CA GLN A 66 -2.98 27.40 16.30
C GLN A 66 -3.06 27.25 17.83
N SER A 67 -2.09 27.77 18.58
CA SER A 67 -2.07 27.62 20.05
C SER A 67 -3.26 28.28 20.76
N SER A 68 -3.82 29.34 20.18
CA SER A 68 -5.03 29.99 20.70
C SER A 68 -6.30 29.20 20.33
N LEU A 69 -6.31 28.60 19.15
CA LEU A 69 -7.38 27.74 18.67
C LEU A 69 -7.45 26.42 19.45
N ASP A 70 -6.32 25.84 19.80
CA ASP A 70 -6.21 24.59 20.57
C ASP A 70 -6.70 24.70 22.00
N PHE A 71 -6.63 25.90 22.60
CA PHE A 71 -7.16 26.12 23.95
C PHE A 71 -8.71 26.12 23.98
N ARG A 72 -9.38 26.13 22.82
CA ARG A 72 -10.84 26.15 22.75
C ARG A 72 -11.40 24.78 23.15
N LYS A 73 -12.09 24.76 24.28
CA LYS A 73 -12.73 23.57 24.86
C LYS A 73 -13.61 22.76 23.88
N ASN A 74 -14.19 23.42 22.88
CA ASN A 74 -15.12 22.81 21.92
C ASN A 74 -14.53 22.69 20.50
N GLY A 75 -13.23 22.98 20.32
CA GLY A 75 -12.58 22.98 19.01
C GLY A 75 -13.00 24.14 18.10
N PHE A 76 -12.64 24.01 16.82
CA PHE A 76 -12.93 24.97 15.75
C PHE A 76 -13.17 24.28 14.40
N GLN A 77 -13.79 25.01 13.47
CA GLN A 77 -14.04 24.55 12.10
C GLN A 77 -13.14 25.31 11.15
N VAL A 78 -12.65 24.62 10.11
CA VAL A 78 -11.91 25.25 9.01
C VAL A 78 -12.85 25.38 7.81
N SER A 79 -12.95 26.56 7.22
CA SER A 79 -13.67 26.79 5.98
C SER A 79 -12.84 27.64 5.05
N ASP A 80 -12.41 27.05 3.95
CA ASP A 80 -11.54 27.71 2.98
C ASP A 80 -11.62 26.98 1.63
N THR A 81 -10.94 27.50 0.61
CA THR A 81 -10.81 26.81 -0.67
C THR A 81 -10.00 25.52 -0.52
N ALA A 82 -10.26 24.55 -1.40
CA ALA A 82 -9.57 23.27 -1.45
C ALA A 82 -8.07 23.46 -1.67
N GLN A 83 -7.66 24.47 -2.43
CA GLN A 83 -6.25 24.84 -2.57
C GLN A 83 -5.62 25.21 -1.21
N ASN A 84 -6.28 26.08 -0.44
CA ASN A 84 -5.76 26.54 0.84
C ASN A 84 -5.75 25.42 1.88
N VAL A 85 -6.81 24.59 1.91
CA VAL A 85 -6.88 23.41 2.79
C VAL A 85 -5.80 22.39 2.44
N SER A 86 -5.59 22.10 1.14
CA SER A 86 -4.52 21.19 0.70
C SER A 86 -3.13 21.65 1.18
N GLY A 87 -2.89 22.96 1.19
CA GLY A 87 -1.62 23.54 1.66
C GLY A 87 -1.34 23.37 3.16
N VAL A 88 -2.34 23.00 3.96
CA VAL A 88 -2.21 22.85 5.43
C VAL A 88 -2.70 21.49 5.93
N ILE A 89 -2.95 20.54 5.03
CA ILE A 89 -3.62 19.27 5.36
C ILE A 89 -2.86 18.45 6.41
N ASP A 90 -1.52 18.40 6.34
CA ASP A 90 -0.68 17.70 7.31
C ASP A 90 -0.84 18.29 8.71
N ALA A 91 -0.89 19.62 8.80
CA ALA A 91 -1.08 20.31 10.07
C ALA A 91 -2.48 20.02 10.63
N LEU A 92 -3.51 20.00 9.78
CA LEU A 92 -4.88 19.61 10.17
C LEU A 92 -5.00 18.14 10.58
N ASN A 93 -4.20 17.26 9.98
CA ASN A 93 -4.19 15.83 10.30
C ASN A 93 -3.60 15.57 11.69
N ASN A 94 -2.62 16.39 12.08
CA ASN A 94 -2.00 16.35 13.40
C ASN A 94 -2.73 17.18 14.47
N ASP A 95 -3.81 17.88 14.09
CA ASP A 95 -4.56 18.75 14.99
C ASP A 95 -5.90 18.11 15.41
N SER A 96 -6.01 17.77 16.69
CA SER A 96 -7.24 17.19 17.25
C SER A 96 -8.34 18.22 17.55
N SER A 97 -8.01 19.51 17.56
CA SER A 97 -8.91 20.62 17.91
C SER A 97 -9.71 21.10 16.70
N ALA A 98 -9.20 20.90 15.48
CA ALA A 98 -9.98 21.02 14.26
C ALA A 98 -11.04 19.89 14.23
N ILE A 99 -12.33 20.24 14.26
CA ILE A 99 -13.42 19.25 14.35
C ILE A 99 -14.21 19.07 13.05
N ALA A 100 -14.13 20.02 12.11
CA ALA A 100 -14.74 19.93 10.80
C ALA A 100 -14.00 20.83 9.79
N ILE A 101 -14.02 20.42 8.53
CA ILE A 101 -13.40 21.11 7.40
C ILE A 101 -14.46 21.27 6.31
N THR A 102 -14.71 22.48 5.83
CA THR A 102 -15.61 22.78 4.71
C THR A 102 -14.82 23.41 3.57
N LEU A 103 -14.84 22.76 2.41
CA LEU A 103 -14.24 23.28 1.18
C LEU A 103 -15.23 24.24 0.49
N THR A 104 -14.83 25.48 0.25
CA THR A 104 -15.73 26.56 -0.19
C THR A 104 -15.81 26.74 -1.71
N ASP A 105 -15.10 25.92 -2.47
CA ASP A 105 -15.07 26.00 -3.94
C ASP A 105 -16.45 25.73 -4.53
N GLY A 106 -16.73 26.35 -5.68
CA GLY A 106 -17.91 26.03 -6.48
C GLY A 106 -17.75 24.68 -7.19
N GLY A 107 -18.85 23.99 -7.44
CA GLY A 107 -18.84 22.67 -8.09
C GLY A 107 -18.41 21.55 -7.15
N VAL A 108 -17.58 20.63 -7.63
CA VAL A 108 -16.95 19.60 -6.80
C VAL A 108 -15.55 20.11 -6.42
N PRO A 109 -15.31 20.47 -5.14
CA PRO A 109 -13.99 20.93 -4.71
C PRO A 109 -12.94 19.83 -4.90
N THR A 110 -11.75 20.19 -5.37
CA THR A 110 -10.65 19.24 -5.59
C THR A 110 -9.46 19.57 -4.71
N LEU A 111 -9.11 18.66 -3.81
CA LEU A 111 -7.86 18.72 -3.05
C LEU A 111 -6.69 18.28 -3.94
N SER A 112 -5.60 19.03 -3.92
CA SER A 112 -4.36 18.71 -4.65
C SER A 112 -3.31 18.24 -3.65
N LEU A 113 -3.11 16.93 -3.59
CA LEU A 113 -2.37 16.25 -2.52
C LEU A 113 -1.13 15.52 -3.06
N LYS A 114 -0.21 15.20 -2.16
CA LYS A 114 0.83 14.18 -2.33
C LYS A 114 0.27 12.80 -2.00
N ALA A 115 0.91 11.74 -2.49
CA ALA A 115 0.42 10.37 -2.30
C ALA A 115 0.31 10.00 -0.81
N LEU A 116 1.26 10.46 0.00
CA LEU A 116 1.25 10.26 1.46
C LEU A 116 0.14 11.06 2.18
N GLN A 117 -0.26 12.22 1.64
CA GLN A 117 -1.33 13.04 2.23
C GLN A 117 -2.72 12.45 1.97
N ALA A 118 -2.86 11.59 0.95
CA ALA A 118 -4.12 10.90 0.67
C ALA A 118 -4.52 9.90 1.78
N VAL A 119 -3.57 9.54 2.66
CA VAL A 119 -3.83 8.69 3.83
C VAL A 119 -3.95 9.47 5.14
N ASP A 120 -4.02 10.80 5.09
CA ASP A 120 -4.28 11.68 6.25
C ASP A 120 -5.74 11.59 6.72
N THR A 121 -6.13 10.40 7.17
CA THR A 121 -7.52 10.06 7.49
C THR A 121 -8.11 10.92 8.60
N ALA A 122 -7.31 11.48 9.53
CA ALA A 122 -7.82 12.34 10.59
C ALA A 122 -8.27 13.70 10.04
N ALA A 123 -7.57 14.27 9.05
CA ALA A 123 -8.04 15.47 8.36
C ALA A 123 -9.14 15.14 7.35
N LEU A 124 -8.92 14.15 6.49
CA LEU A 124 -9.83 13.82 5.38
C LEU A 124 -11.22 13.41 5.88
N SER A 125 -11.32 12.70 7.01
CA SER A 125 -12.62 12.33 7.62
C SER A 125 -13.40 13.49 8.21
N LYS A 126 -12.77 14.65 8.42
CA LYS A 126 -13.42 15.87 8.92
C LYS A 126 -14.02 16.72 7.81
N ILE A 127 -13.79 16.37 6.53
CA ILE A 127 -14.35 17.11 5.39
C ILE A 127 -15.86 16.88 5.33
N THR A 128 -16.64 17.96 5.42
CA THR A 128 -18.10 17.89 5.50
C THR A 128 -18.80 17.96 4.14
N ASN A 129 -18.06 18.23 3.07
CA ASN A 129 -18.61 18.26 1.71
C ASN A 129 -19.13 16.87 1.32
N SER A 130 -20.38 16.79 0.85
CA SER A 130 -20.98 15.53 0.40
C SER A 130 -20.24 14.90 -0.78
N HIS A 131 -19.60 15.74 -1.59
CA HIS A 131 -18.70 15.34 -2.68
C HIS A 131 -17.49 16.26 -2.69
N TYR A 132 -16.31 15.66 -2.79
CA TYR A 132 -15.05 16.32 -3.12
C TYR A 132 -14.19 15.34 -3.90
N ALA A 133 -13.17 15.84 -4.57
CA ALA A 133 -12.21 15.05 -5.34
C ALA A 133 -10.82 15.16 -4.72
N VAL A 134 -10.02 14.13 -4.88
CA VAL A 134 -8.60 14.10 -4.54
C VAL A 134 -7.79 13.92 -5.83
N ALA A 135 -6.97 14.91 -6.16
CA ALA A 135 -5.99 14.83 -7.23
C ALA A 135 -4.60 14.68 -6.63
N ILE A 136 -3.86 13.67 -7.06
CA ILE A 136 -2.50 13.40 -6.62
C ILE A 136 -1.51 13.97 -7.63
N SER A 137 -0.51 14.71 -7.16
CA SER A 137 0.62 15.14 -7.97
C SER A 137 1.93 14.83 -7.25
N ASP A 138 2.57 13.70 -7.58
CA ASP A 138 3.72 13.19 -6.84
C ASP A 138 4.64 12.33 -7.72
N THR A 139 5.79 11.92 -7.20
CA THR A 139 6.70 10.99 -7.87
C THR A 139 6.15 9.57 -7.92
N ALA A 140 6.53 8.81 -8.93
CA ALA A 140 6.15 7.41 -9.12
C ALA A 140 6.58 6.54 -7.94
N ALA A 141 7.71 6.85 -7.30
CA ALA A 141 8.15 6.16 -6.09
C ALA A 141 7.14 6.34 -4.94
N ASN A 142 6.70 7.58 -4.68
CA ASN A 142 5.72 7.86 -3.62
C ASN A 142 4.34 7.29 -3.94
N VAL A 143 3.92 7.34 -5.21
CA VAL A 143 2.65 6.73 -5.65
C VAL A 143 2.70 5.22 -5.51
N SER A 144 3.78 4.57 -5.94
CA SER A 144 3.95 3.10 -5.79
C SER A 144 3.88 2.67 -4.33
N ALA A 145 4.53 3.42 -3.43
CA ALA A 145 4.53 3.13 -2.00
C ALA A 145 3.16 3.27 -1.31
N ASN A 146 2.21 3.98 -1.93
CA ASN A 146 0.87 4.22 -1.38
C ASN A 146 -0.24 3.71 -2.30
N LEU A 147 0.08 2.86 -3.29
CA LEU A 147 -0.85 2.53 -4.36
C LEU A 147 -2.13 1.86 -3.86
N ASP A 148 -2.03 0.89 -2.95
CA ASP A 148 -3.17 0.20 -2.34
C ASP A 148 -4.14 1.18 -1.67
N ALA A 149 -3.59 2.17 -0.95
CA ALA A 149 -4.39 3.16 -0.23
C ALA A 149 -5.08 4.13 -1.20
N LEU A 150 -4.36 4.55 -2.25
CA LEU A 150 -4.94 5.34 -3.34
C LEU A 150 -6.03 4.56 -4.07
N ASN A 151 -5.83 3.25 -4.29
CA ASN A 151 -6.81 2.38 -4.94
C ASN A 151 -8.08 2.19 -4.10
N ALA A 152 -7.96 2.27 -2.77
CA ALA A 152 -9.09 2.22 -1.84
C ALA A 152 -9.81 3.58 -1.66
N ASP A 153 -9.20 4.70 -2.09
CA ASP A 153 -9.81 6.03 -1.93
C ASP A 153 -10.92 6.27 -2.98
N ARG A 154 -12.15 6.33 -2.48
CA ARG A 154 -13.35 6.57 -3.30
C ARG A 154 -13.43 7.98 -3.88
N ASN A 155 -12.66 8.93 -3.34
CA ASN A 155 -12.61 10.30 -3.82
C ASN A 155 -11.43 10.55 -4.78
N LEU A 156 -10.60 9.52 -5.06
CA LEU A 156 -9.48 9.64 -5.99
C LEU A 156 -9.99 9.97 -7.40
N ASP A 157 -9.61 11.13 -7.90
CA ASP A 157 -10.04 11.64 -9.19
C ASP A 157 -8.96 11.49 -10.27
N ALA A 158 -7.70 11.82 -9.95
CA ALA A 158 -6.58 11.74 -10.87
C ALA A 158 -5.24 11.56 -10.15
N ILE A 159 -4.28 10.93 -10.82
CA ILE A 159 -2.88 10.83 -10.41
C ILE A 159 -2.01 11.41 -11.54
N THR A 160 -1.16 12.39 -11.20
CA THR A 160 -0.13 12.92 -12.09
C THR A 160 1.25 12.60 -11.53
N LEU A 161 1.97 11.73 -12.21
CA LEU A 161 3.36 11.38 -11.89
C LEU A 161 4.28 12.51 -12.33
N THR A 162 5.09 13.04 -11.40
CA THR A 162 5.92 14.24 -11.60
C THR A 162 7.36 13.95 -12.05
N ASP A 163 7.71 12.68 -12.22
CA ASP A 163 9.05 12.27 -12.61
C ASP A 163 9.43 12.79 -14.00
N GLY A 164 10.72 13.07 -14.19
CA GLY A 164 11.26 13.35 -15.52
C GLY A 164 11.33 12.08 -16.38
N GLY A 165 11.21 12.24 -17.71
CA GLY A 165 11.27 11.11 -18.63
C GLY A 165 9.96 10.31 -18.64
N VAL A 166 10.07 8.98 -18.68
CA VAL A 166 8.92 8.07 -18.53
C VAL A 166 8.89 7.65 -17.05
N PRO A 167 7.90 8.09 -16.26
CA PRO A 167 7.75 7.66 -14.88
C PRO A 167 7.60 6.13 -14.79
N SER A 168 8.28 5.51 -13.83
CA SER A 168 8.24 4.06 -13.62
C SER A 168 7.74 3.75 -12.22
N LEU A 169 6.61 3.04 -12.13
CA LEU A 169 6.05 2.53 -10.88
C LEU A 169 6.74 1.22 -10.53
N ASN A 170 7.18 1.05 -9.29
CA ASN A 170 7.76 -0.21 -8.82
C ASN A 170 6.73 -0.95 -7.97
N LEU A 171 6.12 -2.00 -8.53
CA LEU A 171 4.95 -2.68 -7.97
C LEU A 171 5.23 -4.17 -7.77
N SER A 172 4.52 -4.80 -6.84
CA SER A 172 4.37 -6.25 -6.84
C SER A 172 3.49 -6.71 -8.01
N ALA A 173 3.54 -8.00 -8.36
CA ALA A 173 2.62 -8.56 -9.35
C ALA A 173 1.16 -8.38 -8.91
N ALA A 174 0.88 -8.59 -7.62
CA ALA A 174 -0.46 -8.38 -7.06
C ALA A 174 -0.96 -6.94 -7.23
N GLN A 175 -0.14 -5.94 -6.92
CA GLN A 175 -0.51 -4.52 -7.10
C GLN A 175 -0.82 -4.18 -8.56
N ALA A 176 0.02 -4.66 -9.49
CA ALA A 176 -0.19 -4.42 -10.92
C ALA A 176 -1.48 -5.05 -11.47
N LEU A 177 -2.00 -6.09 -10.82
CA LEU A 177 -3.24 -6.79 -11.20
C LEU A 177 -4.47 -6.26 -10.47
N VAL A 178 -4.34 -5.91 -9.19
CA VAL A 178 -5.47 -5.61 -8.30
C VAL A 178 -5.75 -4.11 -8.19
N ASP A 179 -4.73 -3.26 -8.25
CA ASP A 179 -4.88 -1.80 -8.04
C ASP A 179 -5.36 -1.02 -9.28
N THR A 180 -6.32 -1.62 -9.97
CA THR A 180 -6.87 -1.15 -11.24
C THR A 180 -7.52 0.24 -11.14
N THR A 181 -8.11 0.61 -9.99
CA THR A 181 -8.72 1.93 -9.82
C THR A 181 -7.64 3.00 -9.84
N ALA A 182 -6.62 2.89 -8.98
CA ALA A 182 -5.53 3.86 -8.94
C ALA A 182 -4.76 3.90 -10.28
N LEU A 183 -4.42 2.74 -10.85
CA LEU A 183 -3.72 2.67 -12.13
C LEU A 183 -4.52 3.34 -13.27
N SER A 184 -5.84 3.18 -13.29
CA SER A 184 -6.71 3.84 -14.29
C SER A 184 -6.79 5.37 -14.14
N LYS A 185 -6.45 5.91 -12.95
CA LYS A 185 -6.45 7.35 -12.68
C LYS A 185 -5.14 8.04 -13.04
N ILE A 186 -4.11 7.31 -13.47
CA ILE A 186 -2.84 7.89 -13.88
C ILE A 186 -3.02 8.63 -15.21
N ALA A 187 -2.87 9.94 -15.19
CA ALA A 187 -3.09 10.83 -16.33
C ALA A 187 -1.88 10.91 -17.28
N ASN A 188 -0.72 10.41 -16.88
CA ASN A 188 0.48 10.41 -17.72
C ASN A 188 0.26 9.54 -18.95
N ILE A 189 0.40 10.13 -20.14
CA ILE A 189 0.24 9.45 -21.44
C ILE A 189 1.15 8.21 -21.52
N ASN A 190 2.37 8.34 -21.01
CA ASN A 190 3.32 7.24 -20.93
C ASN A 190 3.79 7.12 -19.48
N PHE A 191 3.59 5.95 -18.90
CA PHE A 191 4.25 5.48 -17.69
C PHE A 191 4.58 4.00 -17.88
N SER A 192 5.49 3.47 -17.08
CA SER A 192 5.77 2.03 -17.07
C SER A 192 5.60 1.44 -15.68
N ILE A 193 5.40 0.13 -15.64
CA ILE A 193 5.38 -0.68 -14.44
C ILE A 193 6.61 -1.58 -14.46
N ALA A 194 7.47 -1.43 -13.45
CA ALA A 194 8.49 -2.39 -13.11
C ALA A 194 7.93 -3.31 -12.02
N ILE A 195 7.91 -4.61 -12.28
CA ILE A 195 7.54 -5.61 -11.28
C ILE A 195 8.76 -5.98 -10.45
N SER A 196 8.61 -6.00 -9.14
CA SER A 196 9.61 -6.46 -8.18
C SER A 196 8.93 -7.41 -7.19
N ASP A 197 9.02 -8.71 -7.43
CA ASP A 197 8.27 -9.71 -6.67
C ASP A 197 8.99 -11.07 -6.60
N THR A 198 8.47 -12.01 -5.82
CA THR A 198 9.03 -13.37 -5.76
C THR A 198 8.74 -14.15 -7.04
N ALA A 199 9.56 -15.14 -7.38
CA ALA A 199 9.32 -16.01 -8.51
C ALA A 199 7.99 -16.76 -8.38
N ALA A 200 7.60 -17.16 -7.17
CA ALA A 200 6.32 -17.80 -6.94
C ALA A 200 5.14 -16.88 -7.29
N ASP A 201 5.18 -15.61 -6.85
CA ASP A 201 4.13 -14.64 -7.13
C ASP A 201 4.09 -14.24 -8.61
N VAL A 202 5.25 -14.12 -9.26
CA VAL A 202 5.33 -13.88 -10.71
C VAL A 202 4.80 -15.08 -11.51
N SER A 203 5.16 -16.31 -11.14
CA SER A 203 4.63 -17.53 -11.74
C SER A 203 3.10 -17.57 -11.68
N ALA A 204 2.53 -17.26 -10.52
CA ALA A 204 1.08 -17.23 -10.33
C ALA A 204 0.37 -16.15 -11.17
N ALA A 205 1.08 -15.07 -11.53
CA ALA A 205 0.55 -13.93 -12.26
C ALA A 205 0.96 -13.87 -13.74
N ILE A 206 1.75 -14.83 -14.24
CA ILE A 206 2.47 -14.71 -15.51
C ILE A 206 1.55 -14.46 -16.72
N ASP A 207 0.42 -15.16 -16.80
CA ASP A 207 -0.58 -14.98 -17.86
C ASP A 207 -1.14 -13.55 -17.88
N ALA A 208 -1.39 -12.97 -16.70
CA ALA A 208 -1.89 -11.61 -16.59
C ALA A 208 -0.80 -10.59 -16.94
N LEU A 209 0.44 -10.83 -16.52
CA LEU A 209 1.59 -9.98 -16.83
C LEU A 209 1.92 -9.98 -18.32
N GLU A 210 1.70 -11.09 -19.04
CA GLU A 210 1.83 -11.18 -20.50
C GLU A 210 0.93 -10.15 -21.20
N THR A 211 -0.30 -10.02 -20.73
CA THR A 211 -1.29 -9.11 -21.34
C THR A 211 -1.15 -7.66 -20.89
N ASN A 212 -0.35 -7.37 -19.86
CA ASN A 212 -0.17 -6.03 -19.33
C ASN A 212 0.90 -5.25 -20.13
N SER A 213 0.44 -4.38 -21.02
CA SER A 213 1.29 -3.56 -21.89
C SER A 213 2.09 -2.48 -21.14
N SER A 214 1.67 -2.09 -19.94
CA SER A 214 2.40 -1.13 -19.11
C SER A 214 3.61 -1.76 -18.40
N VAL A 215 3.65 -3.10 -18.24
CA VAL A 215 4.79 -3.78 -17.63
C VAL A 215 6.00 -3.72 -18.57
N SER A 216 7.06 -3.06 -18.12
CA SER A 216 8.30 -2.90 -18.90
C SER A 216 9.45 -3.79 -18.44
N SER A 217 9.44 -4.23 -17.19
CA SER A 217 10.49 -5.09 -16.61
C SER A 217 9.95 -5.90 -15.45
N ILE A 218 10.52 -7.08 -15.23
CA ILE A 218 10.26 -7.94 -14.09
C ILE A 218 11.60 -8.22 -13.41
N THR A 219 11.65 -8.07 -12.08
CA THR A 219 12.78 -8.44 -11.23
C THR A 219 12.29 -9.43 -10.19
N LEU A 220 12.87 -10.62 -10.21
CA LEU A 220 12.62 -11.66 -9.22
C LEU A 220 13.51 -11.40 -8.00
N ILE A 221 12.94 -11.27 -6.81
CA ILE A 221 13.65 -10.84 -5.58
C ILE A 221 14.07 -11.99 -4.67
N ASP A 222 13.89 -13.24 -5.12
CA ASP A 222 14.27 -14.43 -4.36
C ASP A 222 15.78 -14.47 -4.06
N GLY A 223 16.13 -15.10 -2.94
CA GLY A 223 17.52 -15.42 -2.65
C GLY A 223 18.02 -16.55 -3.57
N GLY A 224 19.30 -16.49 -3.96
CA GLY A 224 19.91 -17.53 -4.80
C GLY A 224 19.54 -17.38 -6.28
N THR A 225 19.21 -18.49 -6.94
CA THR A 225 18.69 -18.48 -8.32
C THR A 225 17.17 -18.60 -8.24
N PRO A 226 16.41 -17.54 -8.55
CA PRO A 226 14.95 -17.60 -8.61
C PRO A 226 14.49 -18.69 -9.58
N THR A 227 13.46 -19.44 -9.20
CA THR A 227 12.89 -20.50 -10.04
C THR A 227 11.41 -20.24 -10.23
N LEU A 228 10.99 -20.09 -11.49
CA LEU A 228 9.59 -19.97 -11.87
C LEU A 228 9.01 -21.36 -12.05
N ASP A 229 7.92 -21.67 -11.36
CA ASP A 229 7.11 -22.86 -11.59
C ASP A 229 6.02 -22.52 -12.61
N LEU A 230 6.05 -23.15 -13.79
CA LEU A 230 5.17 -22.84 -14.93
C LEU A 230 4.56 -24.11 -15.53
N HIS A 231 3.45 -23.95 -16.24
CA HIS A 231 2.95 -24.97 -17.18
C HIS A 231 3.63 -24.84 -18.56
N VAL A 232 3.55 -25.89 -19.39
CA VAL A 232 4.10 -25.87 -20.75
C VAL A 232 3.51 -24.72 -21.56
N SER A 233 2.20 -24.49 -21.42
CA SER A 233 1.52 -23.39 -22.12
C SER A 233 2.06 -22.02 -21.72
N GLN A 234 2.36 -21.79 -20.44
CA GLN A 234 2.87 -20.51 -19.96
C GLN A 234 4.30 -20.29 -20.44
N ALA A 235 5.16 -21.31 -20.34
CA ALA A 235 6.53 -21.24 -20.81
C ALA A 235 6.66 -20.94 -22.32
N LEU A 236 5.69 -21.38 -23.13
CA LEU A 236 5.71 -21.21 -24.58
C LEU A 236 4.91 -20.00 -25.09
N ASN A 237 3.89 -19.55 -24.35
CA ASN A 237 3.00 -18.48 -24.80
C ASN A 237 3.28 -17.13 -24.12
N ASP A 238 3.73 -17.12 -22.87
CA ASP A 238 3.94 -15.88 -22.09
C ASP A 238 5.33 -15.27 -22.33
N THR A 239 5.78 -15.34 -23.58
CA THR A 239 7.15 -14.97 -23.96
C THR A 239 7.43 -13.48 -23.80
N SER A 240 6.40 -12.61 -23.87
CA SER A 240 6.57 -11.16 -23.65
C SER A 240 6.79 -10.84 -22.18
N ALA A 241 6.16 -11.56 -21.26
CA ALA A 241 6.43 -11.45 -19.82
C ALA A 241 7.81 -12.06 -19.50
N LEU A 242 8.10 -13.27 -20.00
CA LEU A 242 9.35 -13.96 -19.72
C LEU A 242 10.58 -13.16 -20.20
N VAL A 243 10.52 -12.50 -21.37
CA VAL A 243 11.65 -11.69 -21.87
C VAL A 243 11.87 -10.41 -21.06
N LYS A 244 10.87 -9.95 -20.28
CA LYS A 244 10.99 -8.78 -19.41
C LYS A 244 11.69 -9.11 -18.09
N ILE A 245 11.94 -10.38 -17.77
CA ILE A 245 12.68 -10.79 -16.58
C ILE A 245 14.15 -10.36 -16.74
N SER A 246 14.57 -9.43 -15.88
CA SER A 246 15.88 -8.79 -15.95
C SER A 246 16.98 -9.53 -15.18
N ASN A 247 16.62 -10.55 -14.39
CA ASN A 247 17.58 -11.35 -13.63
C ASN A 247 18.58 -12.04 -14.56
N VAL A 248 19.88 -11.85 -14.29
CA VAL A 248 20.97 -12.48 -15.05
C VAL A 248 20.84 -14.01 -15.04
N ALA A 249 20.48 -14.56 -13.89
CA ALA A 249 20.20 -15.98 -13.70
C ALA A 249 18.81 -16.16 -13.08
N TYR A 250 18.01 -17.01 -13.71
CA TYR A 250 16.77 -17.57 -13.19
C TYR A 250 16.57 -18.92 -13.90
N ALA A 251 15.79 -19.80 -13.28
CA ALA A 251 15.40 -21.09 -13.82
C ALA A 251 13.89 -21.14 -14.03
N VAL A 252 13.46 -22.05 -14.89
CA VAL A 252 12.06 -22.43 -15.06
C VAL A 252 11.95 -23.92 -14.73
N GLN A 253 11.04 -24.25 -13.83
CA GLN A 253 10.58 -25.59 -13.56
C GLN A 253 9.20 -25.75 -14.21
N ILE A 254 8.99 -26.85 -14.92
CA ILE A 254 7.70 -27.14 -15.54
C ILE A 254 6.98 -28.20 -14.76
N ASP A 255 5.71 -27.98 -14.44
CA ASP A 255 4.81 -28.98 -13.87
C ASP A 255 3.60 -29.14 -14.80
N ASP A 256 3.49 -30.28 -15.51
CA ASP A 256 2.42 -30.48 -16.50
C ASP A 256 2.13 -31.97 -16.78
N THR A 257 1.14 -32.25 -17.60
CA THR A 257 0.75 -33.61 -18.00
C THR A 257 1.74 -34.22 -18.99
N ALA A 258 1.72 -35.56 -19.11
CA ALA A 258 2.59 -36.26 -20.05
C ALA A 258 2.29 -35.84 -21.49
N SER A 259 1.02 -35.56 -21.81
CA SER A 259 0.61 -35.12 -23.13
C SER A 259 1.20 -33.77 -23.52
N SER A 260 1.11 -32.77 -22.63
CA SER A 260 1.67 -31.42 -22.89
C SER A 260 3.18 -31.47 -23.08
N VAL A 261 3.88 -32.14 -22.14
CA VAL A 261 5.35 -32.23 -22.16
C VAL A 261 5.86 -32.93 -23.41
N LEU A 262 5.23 -34.03 -23.81
CA LEU A 262 5.66 -34.79 -24.99
C LEU A 262 5.22 -34.13 -26.30
N GLY A 263 4.09 -33.42 -26.30
CA GLY A 263 3.63 -32.66 -27.46
C GLY A 263 4.62 -31.57 -27.86
N ASP A 264 5.20 -30.88 -26.88
CA ASP A 264 6.09 -29.73 -27.08
C ASP A 264 7.56 -30.00 -26.72
N ALA A 265 7.95 -31.27 -26.58
CA ALA A 265 9.28 -31.67 -26.11
C ALA A 265 10.44 -31.00 -26.87
N ALA A 266 10.29 -30.82 -28.18
CA ALA A 266 11.31 -30.16 -28.99
C ALA A 266 11.49 -28.68 -28.63
N ALA A 267 10.39 -27.96 -28.41
CA ALA A 267 10.42 -26.55 -28.02
C ALA A 267 11.00 -26.38 -26.61
N LEU A 268 10.55 -27.22 -25.66
CA LEU A 268 11.07 -27.24 -24.28
C LEU A 268 12.57 -27.53 -24.24
N SER A 269 13.07 -28.45 -25.08
CA SER A 269 14.50 -28.78 -25.14
C SER A 269 15.39 -27.70 -25.76
N ALA A 270 14.80 -26.78 -26.51
CA ALA A 270 15.52 -25.65 -27.09
C ALA A 270 15.71 -24.51 -26.08
N ASP A 271 14.89 -24.46 -25.03
CA ASP A 271 14.98 -23.43 -24.00
C ASP A 271 15.91 -23.86 -22.86
N ALA A 272 17.06 -23.19 -22.78
CA ALA A 272 18.08 -23.43 -21.76
C ALA A 272 17.67 -22.95 -20.35
N LYS A 273 16.58 -22.20 -20.21
CA LYS A 273 16.03 -21.78 -18.91
C LYS A 273 15.25 -22.88 -18.22
N ILE A 274 14.74 -23.88 -18.97
CA ILE A 274 14.05 -25.03 -18.41
C ILE A 274 15.07 -25.91 -17.67
N ALA A 275 15.06 -25.84 -16.35
CA ALA A 275 15.95 -26.58 -15.47
C ALA A 275 15.44 -27.99 -15.15
N GLY A 276 14.12 -28.19 -15.22
CA GLY A 276 13.50 -29.48 -14.95
C GLY A 276 12.02 -29.50 -15.30
N ILE A 277 11.51 -30.71 -15.48
CA ILE A 277 10.10 -30.99 -15.76
C ILE A 277 9.64 -32.07 -14.79
N THR A 278 8.61 -31.76 -14.01
CA THR A 278 7.80 -32.73 -13.29
C THR A 278 6.59 -33.05 -14.13
N VAL A 279 6.40 -34.34 -14.44
CA VAL A 279 5.17 -34.77 -15.12
C VAL A 279 4.18 -35.26 -14.08
N ILE A 280 3.01 -34.61 -14.01
CA ILE A 280 1.91 -34.95 -13.10
C ILE A 280 0.76 -35.48 -13.96
N ASP A 281 0.47 -36.78 -13.85
CA ASP A 281 -0.57 -37.40 -14.68
C ASP A 281 -1.14 -38.67 -14.03
N THR A 282 -2.17 -39.24 -14.66
CA THR A 282 -2.80 -40.50 -14.26
C THR A 282 -1.84 -41.68 -14.43
N ALA A 283 -2.08 -42.77 -13.69
CA ALA A 283 -1.24 -43.96 -13.75
C ALA A 283 -1.16 -44.53 -15.17
N THR A 284 -2.29 -44.54 -15.88
CA THR A 284 -2.39 -45.04 -17.25
C THR A 284 -1.55 -44.20 -18.22
N ASN A 285 -1.62 -42.87 -18.12
CA ASN A 285 -0.89 -41.96 -19.00
C ASN A 285 0.62 -42.03 -18.75
N ILE A 286 1.05 -42.05 -17.49
CA ILE A 286 2.47 -42.21 -17.15
C ILE A 286 3.02 -43.53 -17.70
N ILE A 287 2.31 -44.65 -17.51
CA ILE A 287 2.78 -45.96 -17.98
C ILE A 287 2.83 -46.03 -19.50
N THR A 288 1.79 -45.54 -20.17
CA THR A 288 1.72 -45.55 -21.65
C THR A 288 2.85 -44.75 -22.27
N ASN A 289 3.26 -43.66 -21.61
CA ASN A 289 4.28 -42.74 -22.10
C ASN A 289 5.67 -42.95 -21.49
N ALA A 290 5.86 -43.97 -20.64
CA ALA A 290 7.06 -44.13 -19.82
C ALA A 290 8.38 -44.10 -20.60
N THR A 291 8.44 -44.76 -21.77
CA THR A 291 9.65 -44.78 -22.60
C THR A 291 9.97 -43.40 -23.19
N ALA A 292 8.96 -42.64 -23.61
CA ALA A 292 9.15 -41.31 -24.17
C ALA A 292 9.55 -40.30 -23.08
N LEU A 293 8.92 -40.40 -21.91
CA LEU A 293 9.27 -39.60 -20.74
C LEU A 293 10.69 -39.89 -20.25
N ALA A 294 11.12 -41.16 -20.26
CA ALA A 294 12.50 -41.54 -19.91
C ALA A 294 13.55 -41.09 -20.93
N ALA A 295 13.16 -40.94 -22.20
CA ALA A 295 14.04 -40.43 -23.24
C ALA A 295 14.23 -38.90 -23.18
N ASN A 296 13.29 -38.17 -22.56
CA ASN A 296 13.39 -36.74 -22.37
C ASN A 296 14.28 -36.42 -21.15
N SER A 297 15.48 -35.90 -21.38
CA SER A 297 16.45 -35.59 -20.32
C SER A 297 16.04 -34.45 -19.40
N GLN A 298 15.07 -33.61 -19.79
CA GLN A 298 14.55 -32.55 -18.93
C GLN A 298 13.47 -33.08 -17.96
N VAL A 299 12.92 -34.28 -18.18
CA VAL A 299 11.97 -34.91 -17.25
C VAL A 299 12.74 -35.49 -16.06
N THR A 300 12.70 -34.76 -14.94
CA THR A 300 13.46 -35.07 -13.72
C THR A 300 12.61 -35.85 -12.71
N SER A 301 11.28 -35.72 -12.77
CA SER A 301 10.36 -36.34 -11.84
C SER A 301 9.04 -36.73 -12.51
N LEU A 302 8.47 -37.87 -12.10
CA LEU A 302 7.10 -38.26 -12.42
C LEU A 302 6.28 -38.33 -11.12
N VAL A 303 5.09 -37.76 -11.15
CA VAL A 303 4.09 -37.83 -10.09
C VAL A 303 2.84 -38.48 -10.67
N VAL A 304 2.36 -39.51 -9.99
CA VAL A 304 1.10 -40.18 -10.37
C VAL A 304 -0.01 -39.63 -9.49
N GLU A 305 -1.02 -39.01 -10.10
CA GLU A 305 -2.27 -38.63 -9.44
C GLU A 305 -3.43 -39.39 -10.07
N ASP A 306 -4.01 -40.33 -9.32
CA ASP A 306 -5.08 -41.17 -9.84
C ASP A 306 -5.93 -41.77 -8.71
N THR A 307 -7.02 -42.44 -9.05
CA THR A 307 -7.86 -43.19 -8.11
C THR A 307 -7.09 -44.38 -7.52
N ILE A 308 -7.45 -44.82 -6.31
CA ILE A 308 -6.82 -45.99 -5.67
C ILE A 308 -6.96 -47.25 -6.55
N ALA A 309 -8.12 -47.40 -7.20
CA ALA A 309 -8.37 -48.53 -8.10
C ALA A 309 -7.37 -48.57 -9.27
N ASN A 310 -7.15 -47.44 -9.93
CA ASN A 310 -6.21 -47.35 -11.05
C ASN A 310 -4.76 -47.52 -10.60
N ILE A 311 -4.38 -46.95 -9.45
CA ILE A 311 -3.05 -47.15 -8.87
C ILE A 311 -2.82 -48.63 -8.58
N THR A 312 -3.78 -49.30 -7.94
CA THR A 312 -3.67 -50.73 -7.58
C THR A 312 -3.60 -51.62 -8.81
N ALA A 313 -4.42 -51.35 -9.82
CA ALA A 313 -4.41 -52.08 -11.08
C ALA A 313 -3.05 -51.98 -11.81
N ASN A 314 -2.35 -50.87 -11.62
CA ASN A 314 -1.09 -50.55 -12.29
C ASN A 314 0.16 -50.70 -11.40
N ALA A 315 0.01 -51.14 -10.14
CA ALA A 315 1.03 -51.04 -9.09
C ALA A 315 2.39 -51.67 -9.48
N ALA A 316 2.37 -52.81 -10.17
CA ALA A 316 3.59 -53.48 -10.61
C ALA A 316 4.41 -52.60 -11.57
N MET A 317 3.75 -52.00 -12.56
CA MET A 317 4.40 -51.12 -13.55
C MET A 317 4.87 -49.81 -12.92
N LEU A 318 4.06 -49.23 -12.01
CA LEU A 318 4.43 -48.01 -11.29
C LEU A 318 5.68 -48.25 -10.42
N SER A 319 5.72 -49.34 -9.66
CA SER A 319 6.87 -49.67 -8.80
C SER A 319 8.17 -49.97 -9.56
N ALA A 320 8.05 -50.38 -10.84
CA ALA A 320 9.20 -50.64 -11.70
C ALA A 320 9.79 -49.39 -12.34
N ASN A 321 9.10 -48.24 -12.30
CA ASN A 321 9.56 -47.01 -12.92
C ASN A 321 10.35 -46.13 -11.92
N PRO A 322 11.68 -45.96 -12.08
CA PRO A 322 12.52 -45.24 -11.13
C PRO A 322 12.39 -43.71 -11.19
N GLN A 323 11.76 -43.15 -12.24
CA GLN A 323 11.50 -41.71 -12.34
C GLN A 323 10.27 -41.28 -11.54
N ILE A 324 9.40 -42.21 -11.13
CA ILE A 324 8.26 -41.90 -10.25
C ILE A 324 8.78 -41.57 -8.85
N LYS A 325 8.51 -40.34 -8.41
CA LYS A 325 8.93 -39.82 -7.08
C LYS A 325 7.77 -39.73 -6.10
N SER A 326 6.55 -39.63 -6.60
CA SER A 326 5.33 -39.56 -5.78
C SER A 326 4.16 -40.27 -6.45
N ILE A 327 3.31 -40.90 -5.64
CA ILE A 327 2.04 -41.48 -6.04
C ILE A 327 0.99 -40.97 -5.05
N ILE A 328 0.00 -40.25 -5.56
CA ILE A 328 -1.04 -39.56 -4.80
C ILE A 328 -2.38 -40.19 -5.19
N ALA A 329 -3.07 -40.73 -4.20
CA ALA A 329 -4.41 -41.27 -4.37
C ALA A 329 -5.44 -40.14 -4.25
N ILE A 330 -6.25 -39.94 -5.29
CA ILE A 330 -7.35 -38.97 -5.33
C ILE A 330 -8.67 -39.72 -5.50
N ASP A 331 -9.22 -40.24 -4.40
CA ASP A 331 -10.59 -40.76 -4.40
C ASP A 331 -11.56 -39.61 -4.07
N THR A 332 -12.55 -39.40 -4.93
CA THR A 332 -13.70 -38.55 -4.60
C THR A 332 -14.59 -39.30 -3.60
N ALA A 333 -14.85 -38.67 -2.45
CA ALA A 333 -15.74 -39.18 -1.41
C ALA A 333 -17.22 -39.23 -1.88
#